data_AF-A0A846CTL2-F1
#
_entry.id   AF-A0A846CTL2-F1
#
_cell.length_a   1.000
_cell.length_b   1.000
_cell.length_c   1.000
_cell.angle_alpha   90.00
_cell.angle_beta   90.00
_cell.angle_gamma   90.00
#
_symmetry.space_group_name_H-M   'P 1'
#
loop_
_entity.id
_entity.type
_entity.pdbx_description
1 polymer ?
#
loop_
_entity_poly.entity_id
_entity_poly.type
_entity_poly.pdbx_seq_one_letter_code
_entity_poly.pdbx_strand_id
1 'polypeptide(L)'
;YRIWEINQPDYQGDEIVSLDEGGVKIFLWRQNYDMRIDLPNDEEWELLTAFQGNYPFEIICEKLVDVEPQVDVGVLLPLFVQRGWITDFYIDNIN
;
A
#
# COMPACT_ATOMS: atom_id res chain seq x y z
N TYR A 1 1.55 11.62 -17.88
CA TYR A 1 2.03 12.30 -19.11
C TYR A 1 2.03 11.40 -20.33
N ARG A 2 2.44 10.12 -20.22
CA ARG A 2 2.56 9.19 -21.36
C ARG A 2 1.30 8.99 -22.21
N ILE A 3 0.13 8.84 -21.58
CA ILE A 3 -1.16 8.68 -22.29
C ILE A 3 -1.49 9.92 -23.16
N TRP A 4 -1.17 11.11 -22.67
CA TRP A 4 -1.45 12.35 -23.41
C TRP A 4 -0.51 12.55 -24.60
N GLU A 5 0.76 12.15 -24.47
CA GLU A 5 1.75 12.19 -25.56
C GLU A 5 1.42 11.20 -26.70
N ILE A 6 0.97 9.99 -26.36
CA ILE A 6 0.64 8.96 -27.35
C ILE A 6 -0.60 9.33 -28.17
N ASN A 7 -1.55 10.04 -27.57
CA ASN A 7 -2.76 10.52 -28.26
C ASN A 7 -2.54 11.75 -29.15
N GLN A 8 -1.29 12.21 -29.32
CA GLN A 8 -1.02 13.34 -30.23
C GLN A 8 -1.01 12.87 -31.69
N PRO A 9 -1.51 13.69 -32.65
CA PRO A 9 -1.59 13.32 -34.06
C PRO A 9 -0.24 12.96 -34.69
N ASP A 10 0.86 13.47 -34.12
CA ASP A 10 2.21 13.34 -34.65
C ASP A 10 3.04 12.29 -33.89
N TYR A 11 2.42 11.49 -33.01
CA TYR A 11 3.14 10.46 -32.27
C TYR A 11 3.56 9.31 -33.21
N GLN A 12 4.86 8.98 -33.19
CA GLN A 12 5.48 8.00 -34.11
C GLN A 12 5.97 6.73 -33.37
N GLY A 13 5.43 6.44 -32.18
CA GLY A 13 5.79 5.27 -31.36
C GLY A 13 4.65 4.26 -31.20
N ASP A 14 4.86 3.22 -30.41
CA ASP A 14 3.82 2.23 -30.11
C ASP A 14 2.61 2.88 -29.41
N GLU A 15 1.42 2.68 -29.98
CA GLU A 15 0.14 3.18 -29.46
C GLU A 15 -0.36 2.37 -28.24
N ILE A 16 0.34 1.31 -27.86
CA ILE A 16 -0.04 0.43 -26.76
C ILE A 16 0.54 1.00 -25.47
N VAL A 17 -0.34 1.57 -24.64
CA VAL A 17 -0.02 1.90 -23.26
C VAL A 17 -0.31 0.69 -22.38
N SER A 18 0.72 0.11 -21.79
CA SER A 18 0.52 -0.79 -20.65
C SER A 18 0.00 0.04 -19.47
N LEU A 19 -1.26 -0.18 -19.08
CA LEU A 19 -1.84 0.46 -17.90
C LEU A 19 -1.23 -0.07 -16.59
N ASP A 20 -0.48 -1.18 -16.69
CA ASP A 20 0.24 -1.78 -15.58
C ASP A 20 1.61 -1.12 -15.35
N GLU A 21 2.11 -0.33 -16.32
CA GLU A 21 3.32 0.48 -16.14
C GLU A 21 3.05 1.67 -15.21
N GLY A 22 3.61 1.61 -14.01
CA GLY A 22 3.50 2.69 -13.02
C GLY A 22 2.20 2.69 -12.23
N GLY A 23 1.60 1.52 -12.00
CA GLY A 23 0.36 1.34 -11.25
C GLY A 23 0.34 2.13 -9.94
N VAL A 24 -0.57 3.12 -9.88
CA VAL A 24 -0.73 3.97 -8.69
C VAL A 24 -1.43 3.16 -7.60
N LYS A 25 -0.76 2.96 -6.47
CA LYS A 25 -1.35 2.38 -5.27
C LYS A 25 -2.16 3.46 -4.56
N ILE A 26 -3.44 3.18 -4.29
CA ILE A 26 -4.37 4.12 -3.67
C ILE A 26 -4.86 3.52 -2.37
N PHE A 27 -4.60 4.19 -1.26
CA PHE A 27 -5.14 3.83 0.05
C PHE A 27 -6.27 4.78 0.43
N LEU A 28 -7.49 4.25 0.47
CA LEU A 28 -8.66 4.98 0.94
C LEU A 28 -8.84 4.74 2.43
N TRP A 29 -8.48 5.73 3.24
CA TRP A 29 -8.74 5.71 4.67
C TRP A 29 -10.09 6.36 4.96
N ARG A 30 -10.88 5.73 5.83
CA ARG A 30 -12.18 6.25 6.25
C ARG A 30 -12.42 5.96 7.73
N GLN A 31 -12.83 6.99 8.47
CA GLN A 31 -13.34 6.87 9.82
C GLN A 31 -14.61 7.72 9.95
N ASN A 32 -15.76 7.07 10.15
CA ASN A 32 -17.07 7.73 10.17
C ASN A 32 -17.32 8.57 8.89
N TYR A 33 -17.32 9.90 9.04
CA TYR A 33 -17.53 10.88 7.98
C TYR A 33 -16.22 11.47 7.43
N ASP A 34 -15.09 11.17 8.08
CA ASP A 34 -13.78 11.59 7.60
C ASP A 34 -13.24 10.57 6.60
N MET A 35 -12.69 11.10 5.51
CA MET A 35 -12.13 10.32 4.42
C MET A 35 -10.86 10.99 3.92
N ARG A 36 -9.84 10.19 3.65
CA ARG A 36 -8.59 10.63 3.06
C ARG A 36 -8.14 9.63 2.01
N ILE A 37 -7.62 10.15 0.90
CA ILE A 37 -6.91 9.36 -0.09
C ILE A 37 -5.43 9.61 0.14
N ASP A 38 -4.69 8.54 0.38
CA ASP A 38 -3.25 8.55 0.45
C ASP A 38 -2.65 7.70 -0.67
N LEU A 39 -1.43 8.03 -1.09
CA LEU A 39 -0.69 7.31 -2.13
C LEU A 39 0.51 6.62 -1.48
N PRO A 40 0.34 5.37 -1.00
CA PRO A 40 1.44 4.64 -0.40
C PRO A 40 2.52 4.33 -1.43
N ASN A 41 3.78 4.33 -0.97
CA ASN A 41 4.87 3.76 -1.74
C ASN A 41 4.81 2.22 -1.72
N ASP A 42 5.78 1.56 -2.36
CA ASP A 42 5.77 0.10 -2.46
C ASP A 42 5.82 -0.60 -1.10
N GLU A 43 6.76 -0.23 -0.24
CA GLU A 43 6.93 -0.84 1.09
C GLU A 43 5.70 -0.60 1.99
N GLU A 44 5.14 0.60 1.94
CA GLU A 44 3.94 0.96 2.67
C GLU A 44 2.73 0.11 2.22
N TRP A 45 2.63 -0.14 0.91
CA TRP A 45 1.57 -0.97 0.37
C TRP A 45 1.69 -2.44 0.76
N GLU A 46 2.90 -2.98 0.79
CA GLU A 46 3.10 -4.38 1.18
C GLU A 46 2.71 -4.61 2.64
N LEU A 47 3.10 -3.70 3.54
CA LEU A 47 2.69 -3.80 4.95
C LEU A 47 1.16 -3.61 5.12
N LEU A 48 0.54 -2.66 4.41
CA LEU A 48 -0.92 -2.47 4.40
C LEU A 48 -1.65 -3.73 3.92
N THR A 49 -1.14 -4.37 2.86
CA THR A 49 -1.73 -5.59 2.30
C THR A 49 -1.56 -6.76 3.24
N ALA A 50 -0.42 -6.86 3.93
CA ALA A 50 -0.17 -7.92 4.91
C ALA A 50 -1.17 -7.89 6.08
N PHE A 51 -1.62 -6.71 6.51
CA PHE A 51 -2.67 -6.57 7.53
C PHE A 51 -4.06 -7.04 7.10
N GLN A 52 -4.32 -7.23 5.80
CA GLN A 52 -5.60 -7.79 5.33
C GLN A 52 -5.72 -9.29 5.65
N GLY A 53 -4.59 -9.98 5.76
CA GLY A 53 -4.59 -11.34 6.30
C GLY A 53 -4.89 -11.25 7.79
N ASN A 54 -6.01 -11.83 8.23
CA ASN A 54 -6.41 -11.88 9.64
C ASN A 54 -5.48 -12.79 10.47
N TYR A 55 -4.20 -12.40 10.52
CA TYR A 55 -3.10 -13.08 11.18
C TYR A 55 -2.64 -12.26 12.38
N PRO A 56 -2.14 -12.92 13.43
CA PRO A 56 -1.42 -12.23 14.50
C PRO A 56 -0.25 -11.42 13.96
N PHE A 57 0.07 -10.30 14.62
CA PHE A 57 1.13 -9.39 14.20
C PHE A 57 2.50 -10.08 14.04
N GLU A 58 2.82 -11.04 14.91
CA GLU A 58 4.05 -11.83 14.81
C GLU A 58 4.16 -12.58 13.47
N ILE A 59 3.07 -13.21 13.03
CA ILE A 59 3.02 -13.97 11.77
C ILE A 59 3.12 -13.04 10.57
N ILE A 60 2.57 -11.83 10.66
CA ILE A 60 2.71 -10.80 9.62
C ILE A 60 4.18 -10.42 9.46
N CYS A 61 4.88 -10.15 10.57
CA CYS A 61 6.30 -9.80 10.55
C CYS A 61 7.16 -10.94 9.97
N GLU A 62 6.93 -12.18 10.38
CA GLU A 62 7.66 -13.35 9.85
C GLU A 62 7.48 -13.48 8.33
N LYS A 63 6.24 -13.39 7.84
CA LYS A 63 5.94 -13.50 6.40
C LYS A 63 6.56 -12.36 5.59
N LEU A 64 6.56 -11.14 6.12
CA LEU A 64 7.15 -10.00 5.42
C LEU A 64 8.66 -10.14 5.28
N VAL A 65 9.35 -10.67 6.29
CA VAL A 65 10.79 -10.94 6.19
C VAL A 65 11.11 -11.94 5.08
N ASP A 66 10.26 -12.95 4.88
CA ASP A 66 10.47 -13.97 3.85
C ASP A 66 10.15 -13.49 2.43
N VAL A 67 9.12 -12.67 2.26
CA VAL A 67 8.59 -12.27 0.93
C VAL A 67 9.12 -10.91 0.47
N GLU A 68 9.22 -9.94 1.37
CA GLU A 68 9.57 -8.54 1.07
C GLU A 68 10.60 -8.01 2.09
N PRO A 69 11.85 -8.52 2.06
CA PRO A 69 12.87 -8.24 3.08
C PRO A 69 13.29 -6.77 3.19
N GLN A 70 12.94 -5.94 2.22
CA GLN A 70 13.16 -4.49 2.24
C GLN A 70 12.16 -3.74 3.14
N VAL A 71 11.04 -4.36 3.51
CA VAL A 71 10.00 -3.72 4.33
C VAL A 71 10.46 -3.61 5.78
N ASP A 72 10.84 -2.40 6.19
CA ASP A 72 11.18 -2.11 7.58
C ASP A 72 9.92 -1.82 8.42
N VAL A 73 9.35 -2.86 9.02
CA VAL A 73 8.18 -2.76 9.90
C VAL A 73 8.43 -1.82 11.08
N GLY A 74 9.66 -1.75 11.58
CA GLY A 74 10.04 -0.89 12.71
C GLY A 74 9.95 0.60 12.38
N VAL A 75 10.19 0.97 11.12
CA VAL A 75 10.02 2.34 10.61
C VAL A 75 8.59 2.61 10.18
N LEU A 76 7.95 1.67 9.49
CA LEU A 76 6.64 1.89 8.88
C LEU A 76 5.48 1.87 9.89
N LEU A 77 5.52 1.00 10.90
CA LEU A 77 4.42 0.90 11.85
C LEU A 77 4.20 2.20 12.64
N PRO A 78 5.23 2.87 13.21
CA PRO A 78 5.05 4.18 13.83
C PRO A 78 4.51 5.24 12.85
N LEU A 79 4.95 5.21 11.59
CA LEU A 79 4.48 6.12 10.55
C LEU A 79 2.98 5.91 10.27
N PHE A 80 2.51 4.67 10.24
CA PHE A 80 1.10 4.34 10.02
C PHE A 80 0.22 4.81 11.18
N VAL A 81 0.71 4.65 12.42
CA VAL A 81 0.06 5.20 13.61
C VAL A 81 0.00 6.72 13.55
N GLN A 82 1.11 7.38 13.20
CA GLN A 82 1.17 8.84 13.08
C GLN A 82 0.21 9.38 12.01
N ARG A 83 0.07 8.67 10.88
CA ARG A 83 -0.89 9.02 9.82
C ARG A 83 -2.34 8.68 10.19
N GLY A 84 -2.55 7.89 11.25
CA GLY A 84 -3.86 7.40 11.66
C GLY A 84 -4.38 6.24 10.78
N TRP A 85 -3.53 5.63 9.96
CA TRP A 85 -3.90 4.47 9.14
C TRP A 85 -4.23 3.25 9.99
N ILE A 86 -3.50 3.09 11.09
CA ILE A 86 -3.73 2.07 12.12
C ILE A 86 -3.98 2.80 13.43
N THR A 87 -5.02 2.38 14.15
CA THR A 87 -5.48 3.10 15.35
C THR A 87 -5.61 2.20 16.57
N ASP A 88 -5.68 0.88 16.39
CA ASP A 88 -5.88 -0.05 17.49
C ASP A 88 -5.33 -1.44 17.18
N PHE A 89 -5.15 -2.24 18.22
CA PHE A 89 -4.87 -3.67 18.16
C PHE A 89 -5.59 -4.35 19.33
N TYR A 90 -5.92 -5.62 19.18
CA TYR A 90 -6.46 -6.42 20.26
C TYR A 90 -5.57 -7.63 20.50
N ILE A 91 -5.55 -8.09 21.75
CA ILE A 91 -4.94 -9.36 22.10
C ILE A 91 -6.07 -10.37 22.13
N ASP A 92 -5.97 -11.42 21.31
CA ASP A 92 -6.84 -12.57 21.44
C ASP A 92 -6.52 -13.27 22.76
N ASN A 93 -7.35 -13.02 23.77
CA ASN A 93 -7.33 -13.78 25.02
C ASN A 93 -7.95 -15.15 24.74
N ILE A 94 -7.14 -16.07 24.19
CA ILE A 94 -7.50 -17.47 24.09
C ILE A 94 -7.51 -18.04 25.52
N ASN A 95 -8.70 -18.28 26.05
CA ASN A 95 -8.92 -19.11 27.25
C ASN A 95 -8.81 -20.59 26.91
#